data_AF-A0A859CU93-F1
#
_entry.id   AF-A0A859CU93-F1
#
_cell.length_a   1.000
_cell.length_b   1.000
_cell.length_c   1.000
_cell.angle_alpha   90.00
_cell.angle_beta   90.00
_cell.angle_gamma   90.00
#
_symmetry.space_group_name_H-M   'P 1'
#
loop_
_entity.id
_entity.type
_entity.pdbx_description
1 polymer ?
#
loop_
_entity_poly.entity_id
_entity_poly.type
_entity_poly.pdbx_seq_one_letter_code
_entity_poly.pdbx_strand_id
1 'polypeptide(L)'
;MTLNNRVVFVLLSLVLSSNAFSRNDIPLSKGADFLVSACQEVVDIYDAHGEAKFLASQRTSLAEGIRTGYCLGVIVQYRENAGYCRYSKNNVLEMAQVIARTNLTESQLKRTDTSDILEEAYCGL
;
A
#
# COMPACT_ATOMS: atom_id res chain seq x y z
N MET A 1 -15.35 21.77 37.16
CA MET A 1 -15.93 21.11 35.96
C MET A 1 -16.89 20.04 36.46
N THR A 2 -18.20 20.24 36.30
CA THR A 2 -19.24 19.36 36.87
C THR A 2 -19.35 18.05 36.06
N LEU A 3 -19.86 16.97 36.68
CA LEU A 3 -20.08 15.68 36.03
C LEU A 3 -20.88 15.82 34.72
N ASN A 4 -21.85 16.73 34.71
CA ASN A 4 -22.68 17.04 33.56
C ASN A 4 -21.87 17.60 32.37
N ASN A 5 -20.91 18.50 32.62
CA ASN A 5 -20.04 19.03 31.56
C ASN A 5 -19.13 17.96 30.95
N ARG A 6 -18.68 16.98 31.74
CA ARG A 6 -17.86 15.88 31.22
C ARG A 6 -18.66 14.97 30.27
N VAL A 7 -19.90 14.65 30.64
CA VAL A 7 -20.80 13.84 29.80
C VAL A 7 -21.13 14.56 28.49
N VAL A 8 -21.42 15.86 28.54
CA VAL A 8 -21.68 16.67 27.34
C VAL A 8 -20.47 16.67 26.41
N PHE A 9 -19.24 16.85 26.92
CA PHE A 9 -18.03 16.83 26.09
C PHE A 9 -17.78 15.47 25.44
N VAL A 10 -17.98 14.36 26.17
CA VAL A 10 -17.84 13.01 25.63
C VAL A 10 -18.87 12.77 24.52
N LEU A 11 -20.13 13.13 24.75
CA LEU A 11 -21.17 12.99 23.73
C LEU A 11 -20.90 13.86 22.50
N LEU A 12 -20.41 15.09 22.68
CA LEU A 12 -20.04 15.96 21.56
C LEU A 12 -18.92 15.35 20.70
N SER A 13 -17.90 14.74 21.34
CA SER A 13 -16.81 14.08 20.61
C SER A 13 -17.26 12.84 19.83
N LEU A 14 -18.22 12.06 20.34
CA LEU A 14 -18.78 10.92 19.60
C LEU A 14 -19.54 11.38 18.34
N VAL A 15 -20.34 12.45 18.43
CA VAL A 15 -21.10 12.98 17.28
C VAL A 15 -20.16 13.47 16.17
N LEU A 16 -19.04 14.11 16.52
CA LEU A 16 -18.05 14.62 15.57
C LEU A 16 -17.27 13.50 14.83
N SER A 17 -17.16 12.31 15.43
CA SER A 17 -16.46 11.16 14.82
C SER A 17 -17.25 10.40 13.74
N SER A 18 -18.51 10.76 13.49
CA SER A 18 -19.46 10.01 12.63
C SER A 18 -19.17 10.07 11.12
N ASN A 19 -18.09 10.72 10.68
CA ASN A 19 -17.76 10.81 9.26
C ASN A 19 -16.97 9.57 8.82
N ALA A 20 -17.65 8.44 8.67
CA ALA A 20 -17.13 7.31 7.88
C ALA A 20 -17.12 7.73 6.40
N PHE A 21 -16.05 8.39 5.96
CA PHE A 21 -15.89 8.73 4.55
C PHE A 21 -15.59 7.45 3.75
N SER A 22 -16.61 6.94 3.05
CA SER A 22 -16.37 6.05 1.90
C SER A 22 -15.74 6.91 0.79
N ARG A 23 -14.43 6.82 0.65
CA ARG A 23 -13.60 7.61 -0.28
C ARG A 23 -13.54 6.92 -1.65
N ASN A 24 -14.54 7.15 -2.48
CA ASN A 24 -14.52 6.73 -3.89
C ASN A 24 -13.72 7.68 -4.80
N ASP A 25 -13.22 8.79 -4.23
CA ASP A 25 -12.42 9.83 -4.88
C ASP A 25 -10.95 9.48 -5.03
N ILE A 26 -10.46 8.43 -4.35
CA ILE A 26 -9.07 8.01 -4.41
C ILE A 26 -8.89 7.11 -5.63
N PRO A 27 -8.10 7.53 -6.64
CA PRO A 27 -7.98 6.81 -7.89
C PRO A 27 -7.20 5.51 -7.67
N LEU A 28 -7.92 4.43 -7.39
CA LEU A 28 -7.41 3.07 -7.47
C LEU A 28 -7.60 2.60 -8.91
N SER A 29 -6.49 2.50 -9.64
CA SER A 29 -6.49 1.91 -10.98
C SER A 29 -6.11 0.43 -10.91
N LYS A 30 -6.31 -0.29 -12.01
CA LYS A 30 -5.75 -1.62 -12.23
C LYS A 30 -4.63 -1.51 -13.26
N GLY A 31 -3.66 -2.40 -13.18
CA GLY A 31 -2.56 -2.45 -14.14
C GLY A 31 -1.19 -2.45 -13.47
N ALA A 32 -0.20 -2.83 -14.26
CA ALA A 32 1.20 -2.86 -13.85
C ALA A 32 1.75 -1.47 -13.51
N ASP A 33 1.36 -0.43 -14.24
CA ASP A 33 1.75 0.96 -13.99
C ASP A 33 1.29 1.45 -12.61
N PHE A 34 0.03 1.18 -12.27
CA PHE A 34 -0.52 1.53 -10.97
C PHE A 34 0.12 0.73 -9.84
N LEU A 35 0.36 -0.57 -10.04
CA LEU A 35 1.04 -1.40 -9.05
C LEU A 35 2.45 -0.88 -8.76
N VAL A 36 3.23 -0.54 -9.80
CA VAL A 36 4.59 0.02 -9.64
C VAL A 36 4.55 1.34 -8.87
N SER A 37 3.65 2.26 -9.24
CA SER A 37 3.47 3.52 -8.51
C SER A 37 3.05 3.28 -7.06
N ALA A 38 2.15 2.32 -6.80
CA ALA A 38 1.70 1.99 -5.46
C ALA A 38 2.82 1.38 -4.60
N CYS A 39 3.68 0.54 -5.18
CA CYS A 39 4.82 -0.02 -4.48
C CYS A 39 5.97 0.98 -4.30
N GLN A 40 6.07 2.00 -5.16
CA GLN A 40 6.97 3.13 -4.93
C GLN A 40 6.60 3.87 -3.64
N GLU A 41 5.31 4.07 -3.36
CA GLU A 41 4.86 4.67 -2.08
C GLU A 41 5.30 3.85 -0.86
N VAL A 42 5.27 2.52 -0.95
CA VAL A 42 5.78 1.63 0.11
C VAL A 42 7.27 1.90 0.36
N VAL A 43 8.07 1.99 -0.72
CA VAL A 43 9.52 2.26 -0.64
C VAL A 43 9.79 3.66 -0.11
N ASP A 44 8.91 4.63 -0.35
CA ASP A 44 9.05 5.99 0.14
C ASP A 44 8.69 6.11 1.62
N ILE A 45 7.71 5.33 2.10
CA ILE A 45 7.20 5.36 3.48
C ILE A 45 7.99 4.46 4.43
N TYR A 46 8.41 3.26 3.99
CA TYR A 46 9.08 2.26 4.82
C TYR A 46 10.55 2.09 4.45
N ASP A 47 11.36 1.72 5.44
CA ASP A 47 12.74 1.30 5.21
C ASP A 47 12.83 -0.20 4.85
N ALA A 48 14.06 -0.69 4.65
CA ALA A 48 14.28 -2.10 4.31
C ALA A 48 13.96 -3.09 5.44
N HIS A 49 13.86 -2.62 6.69
CA HIS A 49 13.47 -3.42 7.85
C HIS A 49 11.96 -3.39 8.09
N GLY A 50 11.21 -2.58 7.34
CA GLY A 50 9.78 -2.39 7.51
C GLY A 50 9.40 -1.35 8.55
N GLU A 51 10.37 -0.57 9.01
CA GLU A 51 10.13 0.55 9.89
C GLU A 51 9.67 1.76 9.06
N ALA A 52 8.62 2.43 9.52
CA ALA A 52 8.19 3.66 8.89
C ALA A 52 9.30 4.72 9.03
N LYS A 53 9.64 5.37 7.92
CA LYS A 53 10.68 6.40 7.92
C LYS A 53 10.29 7.58 8.80
N PHE A 54 11.29 8.35 9.21
CA PHE A 54 11.10 9.51 10.08
C PHE A 54 10.00 10.44 9.56
N LEU A 55 8.98 10.66 10.41
CA LEU A 55 7.79 11.48 10.13
C LEU A 55 6.89 10.97 9.00
N ALA A 56 6.96 9.69 8.61
CA ALA A 56 6.04 9.09 7.64
C ALA A 56 4.57 9.37 8.00
N SER A 57 4.17 9.19 9.26
CA SER A 57 2.81 9.45 9.72
C SER A 57 2.31 10.90 9.54
N GLN A 58 3.21 11.87 9.42
CA GLN A 58 2.87 13.28 9.23
C GLN A 58 2.97 13.72 7.77
N ARG A 59 3.78 13.03 6.96
CA ARG A 59 4.08 13.39 5.57
C ARG A 59 3.26 12.59 4.57
N THR A 60 2.82 11.40 4.95
CA THR A 60 2.00 10.53 4.12
C THR A 60 0.58 11.08 4.06
N SER A 61 0.16 11.48 2.86
CA SER A 61 -1.22 11.78 2.55
C SER A 61 -2.08 10.52 2.60
N LEU A 62 -3.40 10.70 2.76
CA LEU A 62 -4.34 9.59 2.75
C LEU A 62 -4.25 8.75 1.47
N ALA A 63 -4.10 9.39 0.31
CA ALA A 63 -4.04 8.70 -0.98
C ALA A 63 -2.77 7.84 -1.12
N GLU A 64 -1.63 8.31 -0.62
CA GLU A 64 -0.38 7.54 -0.55
C GLU A 64 -0.53 6.35 0.41
N GLY A 65 -1.15 6.55 1.57
CA GLY A 65 -1.44 5.47 2.52
C GLY A 65 -2.35 4.37 1.93
N ILE A 66 -3.37 4.76 1.15
CA ILE A 66 -4.23 3.78 0.45
C ILE A 66 -3.46 3.02 -0.64
N ARG A 67 -2.66 3.72 -1.46
CA ARG A 67 -1.83 3.07 -2.49
C ARG A 67 -0.81 2.10 -1.87
N THR A 68 -0.21 2.49 -0.76
CA THR A 68 0.67 1.64 0.05
C THR A 68 -0.05 0.37 0.50
N GLY A 69 -1.25 0.52 1.08
CA GLY A 69 -2.09 -0.61 1.45
C GLY A 69 -2.45 -1.52 0.27
N TYR A 70 -2.73 -0.94 -0.89
CA TYR A 70 -3.00 -1.69 -2.12
C TYR A 70 -1.79 -2.55 -2.54
N CYS A 71 -0.58 -1.98 -2.63
CA CYS A 71 0.62 -2.74 -3.01
C CYS A 71 0.86 -3.91 -2.04
N LEU A 72 0.87 -3.64 -0.73
CA LEU A 72 1.10 -4.66 0.29
C LEU A 72 0.04 -5.77 0.22
N GLY A 73 -1.23 -5.41 0.09
CA GLY A 73 -2.35 -6.36 0.00
C GLY A 73 -2.26 -7.26 -1.24
N VAL A 74 -1.94 -6.69 -2.41
CA VAL A 74 -1.77 -7.46 -3.65
C VAL A 74 -0.61 -8.44 -3.53
N ILE A 75 0.54 -8.02 -2.99
CA ILE A 75 1.69 -8.91 -2.78
C ILE A 75 1.36 -10.05 -1.82
N VAL A 76 0.74 -9.74 -0.68
CA VAL A 76 0.34 -10.75 0.32
C VAL A 76 -0.61 -11.76 -0.32
N GLN A 77 -1.67 -11.29 -0.98
CA GLN A 77 -2.63 -12.15 -1.67
C GLN A 77 -1.94 -13.02 -2.73
N TYR A 78 -1.07 -12.43 -3.55
CA TYR A 78 -0.36 -13.18 -4.59
C TYR A 78 0.50 -14.29 -4.00
N ARG A 79 1.31 -13.97 -2.98
CA ARG A 79 2.19 -14.95 -2.31
C ARG A 79 1.42 -16.10 -1.68
N GLU A 80 0.26 -15.83 -1.08
CA GLU A 80 -0.57 -16.88 -0.47
C GLU A 80 -1.12 -17.87 -1.49
N ASN A 81 -1.26 -17.45 -2.76
CA ASN A 81 -1.78 -18.29 -3.84
C ASN A 81 -0.68 -18.81 -4.78
N ALA A 82 0.53 -18.25 -4.73
CA ALA A 82 1.66 -18.66 -5.55
C ALA A 82 2.42 -19.82 -4.88
N GLY A 83 2.59 -20.93 -5.59
CA GLY A 83 3.27 -22.14 -5.08
C GLY A 83 4.20 -22.82 -6.07
N TYR A 84 4.55 -22.16 -7.17
CA TYR A 84 5.22 -22.78 -8.32
C TYR A 84 6.72 -22.46 -8.47
N CYS A 85 7.26 -21.53 -7.67
CA CYS A 85 8.67 -21.12 -7.78
C CYS A 85 9.58 -21.87 -6.80
N ARG A 86 10.73 -22.34 -7.32
CA ARG A 86 11.71 -23.13 -6.56
C ARG A 86 12.43 -22.30 -5.48
N TYR A 87 12.68 -21.04 -5.79
CA TYR A 87 13.19 -20.04 -4.86
C TYR A 87 12.24 -18.85 -4.95
N SER A 88 11.63 -18.48 -3.83
CA SER A 88 10.72 -17.35 -3.79
C SER A 88 11.12 -16.33 -2.74
N LYS A 89 10.82 -15.06 -3.02
CA LYS A 89 10.92 -13.98 -2.05
C LYS A 89 9.79 -14.15 -1.03
N ASN A 90 10.17 -14.48 0.19
CA ASN A 90 9.20 -14.61 1.29
C ASN A 90 8.87 -13.25 1.94
N ASN A 91 9.66 -12.21 1.67
CA ASN A 91 9.51 -10.90 2.30
C ASN A 91 8.64 -9.95 1.43
N VAL A 92 7.54 -9.45 2.01
CA VAL A 92 6.60 -8.54 1.32
C VAL A 92 7.30 -7.25 0.86
N LEU A 93 8.13 -6.67 1.72
CA LEU A 93 8.80 -5.40 1.45
C LEU A 93 9.89 -5.55 0.40
N GLU A 94 10.57 -6.69 0.39
CA GLU A 94 11.54 -7.01 -0.66
C GLU A 94 10.85 -7.12 -2.02
N MET A 95 9.69 -7.79 -2.10
CA MET A 95 8.89 -7.82 -3.32
C MET A 95 8.43 -6.41 -3.73
N ALA A 96 7.94 -5.60 -2.79
CA ALA A 96 7.54 -4.22 -3.08
C ALA A 96 8.71 -3.38 -3.64
N GLN A 97 9.92 -3.57 -3.10
CA GLN A 97 11.14 -2.93 -3.62
C GLN A 97 11.51 -3.39 -5.02
N VAL A 98 11.41 -4.68 -5.33
CA VAL A 98 11.67 -5.21 -6.68
C VAL A 98 10.69 -4.62 -7.68
N ILE A 99 9.40 -4.61 -7.33
CA ILE A 99 8.34 -4.05 -8.18
C ILE A 99 8.56 -2.55 -8.44
N ALA A 100 8.84 -1.78 -7.39
CA ALA A 100 9.08 -0.34 -7.49
C ALA A 100 10.32 0.00 -8.35
N ARG A 101 11.33 -0.88 -8.37
CA ARG A 101 12.60 -0.68 -9.09
C ARG A 101 12.62 -1.32 -10.48
N THR A 102 11.47 -1.67 -11.02
CA THR A 102 11.39 -2.20 -12.39
C THR A 102 11.97 -1.22 -13.40
N ASN A 103 12.66 -1.74 -14.42
CA ASN A 103 13.23 -0.93 -15.50
C ASN A 103 12.27 -0.75 -16.69
N LEU A 104 11.00 -1.13 -16.53
CA LEU A 104 9.99 -1.01 -17.57
C LEU A 104 9.61 0.46 -17.80
N THR A 105 9.55 0.85 -19.07
CA THR A 105 8.99 2.15 -19.46
C THR A 105 7.48 2.18 -19.26
N GLU A 106 6.88 3.38 -19.18
CA GLU A 106 5.42 3.54 -19.07
C GLU A 106 4.66 2.80 -20.20
N SER A 107 5.23 2.78 -21.41
CA SER A 107 4.64 2.07 -22.57
C SER A 107 4.71 0.54 -22.46
N GLN A 108 5.69 0.02 -21.72
CA GLN A 108 5.79 -1.40 -21.42
C GLN A 108 4.85 -1.74 -20.28
N LEU A 109 4.82 -0.95 -19.21
CA LEU A 109 3.91 -1.13 -18.07
C LEU A 109 2.44 -1.19 -18.52
N LYS A 110 2.02 -0.37 -19.48
CA LYS A 110 0.65 -0.44 -20.04
C LYS A 110 0.31 -1.74 -20.77
N ARG A 111 1.32 -2.50 -21.18
CA ARG A 111 1.18 -3.77 -21.92
C ARG A 111 1.56 -5.00 -21.09
N THR A 112 2.14 -4.80 -19.91
CA THR A 112 2.53 -5.85 -18.99
C THR A 112 1.38 -6.14 -18.04
N ASP A 113 1.07 -7.42 -17.85
CA ASP A 113 0.08 -7.81 -16.86
C ASP A 113 0.63 -7.68 -15.44
N THR A 114 -0.23 -7.30 -14.51
CA THR A 114 0.15 -7.20 -13.09
C THR A 114 0.69 -8.53 -12.56
N SER A 115 0.18 -9.66 -13.05
CA SER A 115 0.67 -11.00 -12.70
C SER A 115 2.13 -11.22 -13.08
N ASP A 116 2.56 -10.71 -14.22
CA ASP A 116 3.93 -10.92 -14.72
C ASP A 116 4.94 -10.19 -13.81
N ILE A 117 4.60 -8.97 -13.39
CA ILE A 117 5.43 -8.20 -12.45
C ILE A 117 5.47 -8.87 -11.07
N LEU A 118 4.33 -9.39 -10.61
CA LEU A 118 4.26 -10.10 -9.33
C LEU A 118 5.04 -11.41 -9.38
N GLU A 119 5.00 -12.12 -10.50
CA GLU A 119 5.76 -13.35 -10.74
C GLU A 119 7.26 -13.07 -10.75
N GLU A 120 7.70 -12.07 -11.51
CA GLU A 120 9.10 -11.63 -11.54
C GLU A 120 9.59 -11.32 -10.12
N ALA A 121 8.82 -10.51 -9.38
CA ALA A 121 9.18 -10.11 -8.02
C ALA A 121 9.15 -11.28 -7.02
N TYR A 122 8.26 -12.25 -7.22
CA TYR A 122 8.12 -13.41 -6.35
C TYR A 122 9.20 -14.45 -6.61
N CYS A 123 9.49 -14.74 -7.88
CA CYS A 123 10.39 -15.82 -8.30
C CYS A 123 11.84 -15.35 -8.50
N GLY A 124 12.06 -14.04 -8.58
CA GLY A 124 13.39 -13.44 -8.77
C GLY A 124 13.97 -13.70 -10.15
N LEU A 125 13.11 -13.70 -11.17
CA LEU A 125 13.50 -13.83 -12.58
C LEU A 125 14.10 -12.52 -13.13
#